data_AF-A0A3D4ZZ57-F1
#
_entry.id   AF-A0A3D4ZZ57-F1
#
_cell.length_a   1.000
_cell.length_b   1.000
_cell.length_c   1.000
_cell.angle_alpha   90.00
_cell.angle_beta   90.00
_cell.angle_gamma   90.00
#
_symmetry.space_group_name_H-M   'P 1'
#
loop_
_entity.id
_entity.type
_entity.pdbx_description
1 polymer ?
#
loop_
_entity_poly.entity_id
_entity_poly.type
_entity_poly.pdbx_seq_one_letter_code
_entity_poly.pdbx_strand_id
1 'polypeptide(L)'
;MESFLQEEPKHLGHNLVDCEDWGAALVTFEDGSVAEVVSSDVVLGGIYNRMQLFCSNGRIQCNMNPNDQVLAYGPSDESFGEAYLAEKISTRRGWSFASPDEHWASGYHQEMQDFMEAIVEDREPFSGWLLARDVVAVTYAAYVSAEEGRRVEVAL
;
A
#
# COMPACT_ATOMS: atom_id res chain seq x y z
N MET A 1 -5.03 3.83 -25.30
CA MET A 1 -6.45 4.18 -25.53
C MET A 1 -6.52 5.65 -25.95
N GLU A 2 -6.91 5.96 -27.19
CA GLU A 2 -6.97 7.36 -27.67
C GLU A 2 -7.94 8.25 -26.87
N SER A 3 -9.04 7.69 -26.38
CA SER A 3 -10.03 8.42 -25.57
C SER A 3 -9.43 8.96 -24.26
N PHE A 4 -8.65 8.15 -23.55
CA PHE A 4 -7.95 8.58 -22.33
C PHE A 4 -6.91 9.67 -22.60
N LEU A 5 -6.23 9.60 -23.75
CA LEU A 5 -5.27 10.63 -24.17
C LEU A 5 -5.94 11.98 -24.47
N GLN A 6 -7.22 11.98 -24.87
CA GLN A 6 -7.98 13.19 -25.20
C GLN A 6 -8.77 13.78 -24.02
N GLU A 7 -8.96 13.02 -22.94
CA GLU A 7 -9.74 13.45 -21.76
C GLU A 7 -9.03 14.56 -20.98
N GLU A 8 -9.68 15.70 -20.75
CA GLU A 8 -9.15 16.78 -19.93
C GLU A 8 -10.19 17.20 -18.87
N PRO A 9 -9.77 17.46 -17.61
CA PRO A 9 -8.39 17.43 -17.11
C PRO A 9 -7.85 16.02 -16.86
N LYS A 10 -6.54 15.83 -16.96
CA LYS A 10 -5.86 14.61 -16.46
C LYS A 10 -5.94 14.53 -14.93
N HIS A 11 -6.48 13.42 -14.42
CA HIS A 11 -6.62 13.19 -12.97
C HIS A 11 -5.50 12.35 -12.35
N LEU A 12 -4.69 11.67 -13.17
CA LEU A 12 -3.54 10.88 -12.74
C LEU A 12 -2.24 11.59 -13.15
N GLY A 13 -1.23 11.52 -12.29
CA GLY A 13 0.11 12.03 -12.60
C GLY A 13 0.76 11.23 -13.72
N HIS A 14 1.39 11.91 -14.68
CA HIS A 14 1.98 11.30 -15.87
C HIS A 14 3.47 11.63 -16.04
N ASN A 15 4.14 12.10 -14.98
CA ASN A 15 5.51 12.61 -15.01
C ASN A 15 6.55 11.60 -14.50
N LEU A 16 6.17 10.33 -14.32
CA LEU A 16 7.11 9.27 -14.01
C LEU A 16 7.98 9.01 -15.25
N VAL A 17 9.28 8.88 -15.05
CA VAL A 17 10.25 8.63 -16.12
C VAL A 17 10.97 7.33 -15.80
N ASP A 18 10.84 6.36 -16.70
CA ASP A 18 11.60 5.11 -16.68
C ASP A 18 11.32 4.22 -15.45
N CYS A 19 10.06 4.12 -15.04
CA CYS A 19 9.56 3.15 -14.06
C CYS A 19 8.15 2.67 -14.43
N GLU A 20 7.74 1.52 -13.91
CA GLU A 20 6.37 1.05 -13.99
C GLU A 20 5.43 1.85 -13.08
N ASP A 21 4.16 1.95 -13.46
CA ASP A 21 3.09 2.60 -12.71
C ASP A 21 2.12 1.60 -12.07
N TRP A 22 2.26 0.32 -12.42
CA TRP A 22 1.49 -0.81 -11.95
C TRP A 22 2.34 -2.08 -11.97
N GLY A 23 2.19 -2.92 -10.95
CA GLY A 23 2.87 -4.19 -10.86
C GLY A 23 2.09 -5.22 -10.07
N ALA A 24 2.32 -6.49 -10.40
CA ALA A 24 1.80 -7.63 -9.66
C ALA A 24 2.86 -8.73 -9.53
N ALA A 25 2.89 -9.37 -8.36
CA ALA A 25 3.75 -10.50 -8.07
C ALA A 25 2.94 -11.63 -7.41
N LEU A 26 3.21 -12.86 -7.83
CA LEU A 26 2.73 -14.08 -7.19
C LEU A 26 3.91 -14.76 -6.50
N VAL A 27 3.86 -14.83 -5.17
CA VAL A 27 4.93 -15.42 -4.35
C VAL A 27 4.43 -16.73 -3.79
N THR A 28 5.18 -17.81 -4.01
CA THR A 28 4.93 -19.12 -3.37
C THR A 28 5.96 -19.33 -2.28
N PHE A 29 5.51 -19.54 -1.04
CA PHE A 29 6.36 -19.80 0.10
C PHE A 29 6.71 -21.29 0.21
N GLU A 30 7.73 -21.62 1.01
CA GLU A 30 8.20 -23.00 1.21
C GLU A 30 7.13 -23.92 1.80
N ASP A 31 6.20 -23.37 2.59
CA ASP A 31 5.08 -24.11 3.17
C ASP A 31 3.92 -24.35 2.19
N GLY A 32 4.07 -23.88 0.95
CA GLY A 32 3.06 -23.98 -0.11
C GLY A 32 1.98 -22.91 -0.06
N SER A 33 2.01 -21.99 0.91
CA SER A 33 1.15 -20.81 0.89
C SER A 33 1.52 -19.88 -0.27
N VAL A 34 0.57 -19.06 -0.69
CA VAL A 34 0.74 -18.16 -1.84
C VAL A 34 0.27 -16.76 -1.45
N ALA A 35 1.08 -15.76 -1.80
CA ALA A 35 0.69 -14.36 -1.73
C ALA A 35 0.55 -13.76 -3.14
N GLU A 36 -0.53 -13.03 -3.35
CA GLU A 36 -0.70 -12.10 -4.46
C GLU A 36 -0.43 -10.69 -3.94
N VAL A 37 0.53 -10.00 -4.55
CA VAL A 37 0.89 -8.62 -4.23
C VAL A 37 0.62 -7.78 -5.46
N VAL A 38 -0.21 -6.75 -5.35
CA VAL A 38 -0.52 -5.82 -6.43
C VAL A 38 -0.32 -4.41 -5.92
N SER A 39 0.42 -3.60 -6.68
CA SER A 39 0.66 -2.18 -6.40
C SER A 39 0.37 -1.36 -7.65
N SER A 40 -0.10 -0.12 -7.45
CA SER A 40 -0.47 0.78 -8.54
C SER A 40 -0.43 2.23 -8.09
N ASP A 41 0.25 3.08 -8.86
CA ASP A 41 0.19 4.54 -8.72
C ASP A 41 -0.94 5.16 -9.56
N VAL A 42 -1.55 4.39 -10.46
CA VAL A 42 -2.59 4.85 -11.39
C VAL A 42 -4.00 4.50 -10.89
N VAL A 43 -4.28 4.82 -9.63
CA VAL A 43 -5.61 4.60 -9.00
C VAL A 43 -6.15 5.91 -8.44
N LEU A 44 -7.41 6.22 -8.78
CA LEU A 44 -8.15 7.36 -8.23
C LEU A 44 -8.90 6.97 -6.94
N GLY A 45 -9.16 7.94 -6.08
CA GLY A 45 -10.00 7.76 -4.89
C GLY A 45 -9.26 7.69 -3.55
N GLY A 46 -7.99 8.10 -3.52
CA GLY A 46 -7.14 8.08 -2.33
C GLY A 46 -6.20 6.87 -2.30
N ILE A 47 -5.58 6.64 -1.13
CA ILE A 47 -4.67 5.51 -0.90
C ILE A 47 -5.45 4.23 -0.59
N TYR A 48 -5.01 3.10 -1.17
CA TYR A 48 -5.56 1.77 -0.94
C TYR A 48 -4.48 0.82 -0.39
N ASN A 49 -4.48 0.62 0.92
CA ASN A 49 -3.64 -0.33 1.63
C ASN A 49 -4.52 -1.39 2.30
N ARG A 50 -4.57 -2.58 1.70
CA ARG A 50 -5.40 -3.70 2.16
C ARG A 50 -4.64 -5.00 2.13
N MET A 51 -4.90 -5.84 3.12
CA MET A 51 -4.40 -7.22 3.19
C MET A 51 -5.56 -8.15 3.50
N GLN A 52 -5.58 -9.31 2.84
CA GLN A 52 -6.57 -10.34 3.10
C GLN A 52 -5.86 -11.66 3.33
N LEU A 53 -6.18 -12.33 4.44
CA LEU A 53 -5.65 -13.64 4.77
C LEU A 53 -6.77 -14.67 4.63
N PHE A 54 -6.48 -15.71 3.86
CA PHE A 54 -7.38 -16.84 3.64
C PHE A 54 -6.74 -18.09 4.24
N CYS A 55 -7.28 -18.54 5.37
CA CYS A 55 -6.77 -19.68 6.11
C CYS A 55 -7.77 -20.83 6.02
N SER A 56 -7.32 -22.06 6.28
CA SER A 56 -8.19 -23.24 6.30
C SER A 56 -9.29 -23.18 7.37
N ASN A 57 -9.12 -22.35 8.39
CA ASN A 57 -10.00 -22.21 9.55
C ASN A 57 -10.58 -20.80 9.73
N GLY A 58 -10.35 -19.88 8.80
CA GLY A 58 -10.77 -18.50 8.97
C GLY A 58 -10.34 -17.57 7.86
N ARG A 59 -10.84 -16.33 7.95
CA ARG A 59 -10.51 -15.25 7.03
C ARG A 59 -10.30 -13.97 7.83
N ILE A 60 -9.27 -13.21 7.47
CA ILE A 60 -8.97 -11.92 8.07
C ILE A 60 -8.90 -10.88 6.95
N GLN A 61 -9.53 -9.73 7.16
CA GLN A 61 -9.41 -8.57 6.27
C GLN A 61 -8.85 -7.41 7.08
N CYS A 62 -7.71 -6.89 6.62
CA CYS A 62 -7.02 -5.76 7.23
C CYS A 62 -7.08 -4.58 6.25
N ASN A 63 -7.99 -3.65 6.50
CA ASN A 63 -8.08 -2.40 5.76
C ASN A 63 -7.32 -1.33 6.54
N MET A 64 -6.12 -0.98 6.07
CA MET A 64 -5.33 0.11 6.67
C MET A 64 -5.84 1.44 6.13
N ASN A 65 -5.90 1.57 4.80
CA ASN A 65 -6.49 2.71 4.10
C ASN A 65 -7.26 2.25 2.85
N PRO A 66 -8.44 2.83 2.56
CA PRO A 66 -9.28 3.53 3.52
C PRO A 66 -9.79 2.57 4.62
N ASN A 67 -10.07 3.10 5.80
CA ASN A 67 -10.85 2.42 6.85
C ASN A 67 -12.05 3.30 7.25
N ASP A 68 -13.04 2.73 7.95
CA ASP A 68 -14.31 3.40 8.28
C ASP A 68 -14.37 3.92 9.73
N GLN A 69 -13.22 4.16 10.37
CA GLN A 69 -13.18 4.74 11.72
C GLN A 69 -13.90 6.09 11.78
N VAL A 70 -13.80 6.90 10.72
CA VAL A 70 -14.55 8.15 10.57
C VAL A 70 -15.09 8.26 9.14
N LEU A 71 -16.42 8.26 9.02
CA LEU A 71 -17.11 8.55 7.76
C LEU A 71 -17.62 9.99 7.79
N ALA A 72 -17.14 10.82 6.87
CA ALA A 72 -17.51 12.23 6.77
C ALA A 72 -18.26 12.50 5.45
N TYR A 73 -19.48 13.05 5.55
CA TYR A 73 -20.27 13.46 4.39
C TYR A 73 -20.18 14.97 4.18
N GLY A 74 -19.67 15.38 3.01
CA GLY A 74 -19.67 16.78 2.58
C GLY A 74 -20.67 17.03 1.44
N PRO A 75 -21.62 17.98 1.56
CA PRO A 75 -22.53 18.29 0.45
C PRO A 75 -21.88 19.05 -0.72
N SER A 76 -20.70 19.64 -0.52
CA SER A 76 -19.98 20.43 -1.53
C SER A 76 -18.45 20.35 -1.36
N ASP A 77 -17.70 20.92 -2.31
CA ASP A 77 -16.24 20.89 -2.29
C ASP A 77 -15.64 21.82 -1.21
N GLU A 78 -16.43 22.73 -0.65
CA GLU A 78 -16.06 23.59 0.49
C GLU A 78 -16.27 22.91 1.85
N SER A 79 -16.89 21.72 1.87
CA SER A 79 -17.16 20.98 3.11
C SER A 79 -15.86 20.72 3.88
N PHE A 80 -15.87 20.92 5.20
CA PHE A 80 -14.71 20.76 6.08
C PHE A 80 -13.54 21.73 5.81
N GLY A 81 -13.68 22.70 4.90
CA GLY A 81 -12.66 23.72 4.63
C GLY A 81 -11.30 23.11 4.31
N GLU A 82 -10.25 23.61 4.96
CA GLU A 82 -8.86 23.16 4.76
C GLU A 82 -8.48 21.94 5.59
N ALA A 83 -9.43 21.32 6.30
CA ALA A 83 -9.16 20.10 7.06
C ALA A 83 -8.58 19.01 6.14
N TYR A 84 -7.57 18.31 6.65
CA TYR A 84 -7.06 17.09 6.04
C TYR A 84 -8.08 15.97 6.26
N LEU A 85 -8.50 15.30 5.18
CA LEU A 85 -9.44 14.19 5.25
C LEU A 85 -8.72 12.85 5.12
N ALA A 86 -8.00 12.63 4.03
CA ALA A 86 -7.22 11.42 3.80
C ALA A 86 -6.19 11.67 2.70
N GLU A 87 -5.12 10.88 2.67
CA GLU A 87 -4.09 11.02 1.64
C GLU A 87 -4.65 10.81 0.22
N LYS A 88 -4.19 11.65 -0.73
CA LYS A 88 -4.54 11.61 -2.16
C LYS A 88 -6.04 11.70 -2.49
N ILE A 89 -6.90 12.15 -1.56
CA ILE A 89 -8.29 12.49 -1.89
C ILE A 89 -8.36 13.88 -2.54
N SER A 90 -9.03 13.98 -3.70
CA SER A 90 -9.11 15.21 -4.49
C SER A 90 -10.44 15.96 -4.35
N THR A 91 -11.44 15.37 -3.71
CA THR A 91 -12.75 15.97 -3.48
C THR A 91 -13.20 15.82 -2.03
N ARG A 92 -14.01 16.79 -1.58
CA ARG A 92 -14.67 16.81 -0.26
C ARG A 92 -16.16 16.47 -0.35
N ARG A 93 -16.66 16.26 -1.57
CA ARG A 93 -18.08 16.00 -1.83
C ARG A 93 -18.39 14.52 -1.69
N GLY A 94 -19.54 14.22 -1.08
CA GLY A 94 -19.99 12.86 -0.84
C GLY A 94 -19.40 12.27 0.42
N TRP A 95 -19.41 10.94 0.51
CA TRP A 95 -18.83 10.21 1.62
C TRP A 95 -17.31 10.08 1.45
N SER A 96 -16.58 10.44 2.49
CA SER A 96 -15.13 10.28 2.60
C SER A 96 -14.78 9.42 3.82
N PHE A 97 -13.78 8.58 3.66
CA PHE A 97 -13.18 7.77 4.73
C PHE A 97 -12.08 8.59 5.38
N ALA A 98 -12.47 9.49 6.28
CA ALA A 98 -11.54 10.41 6.90
C ALA A 98 -10.59 9.65 7.84
N SER A 99 -9.31 9.98 7.81
CA SER A 99 -8.25 9.40 8.60
C SER A 99 -7.86 10.36 9.73
N PRO A 100 -8.44 10.22 10.94
CA PRO A 100 -8.21 11.18 12.04
C PRO A 100 -6.77 11.18 12.55
N ASP A 101 -6.09 10.02 12.51
CA ASP A 101 -4.67 9.86 12.81
C ASP A 101 -4.04 8.87 11.83
N GLU A 102 -3.70 9.38 10.65
CA GLU A 102 -3.15 8.57 9.55
C GLU A 102 -1.78 7.98 9.88
N HIS A 103 -0.98 8.68 10.67
CA HIS A 103 0.33 8.19 11.10
C HIS A 103 0.19 6.99 12.04
N TRP A 104 -0.77 7.03 12.96
CA TRP A 104 -1.08 5.88 13.81
C TRP A 104 -1.66 4.72 12.99
N ALA A 105 -2.60 4.98 12.08
CA ALA A 105 -3.19 3.95 11.23
C ALA A 105 -2.15 3.29 10.29
N SER A 106 -1.12 4.04 9.88
CA SER A 106 -0.01 3.54 9.05
C SER A 106 1.07 2.81 9.85
N GLY A 107 1.02 2.85 11.19
CA GLY A 107 1.94 2.12 12.06
C GLY A 107 3.21 2.85 12.46
N TYR A 108 3.40 4.13 12.08
CA TYR A 108 4.66 4.85 12.35
C TYR A 108 4.95 4.99 13.84
N HIS A 109 3.92 5.14 14.68
CA HIS A 109 4.10 5.22 16.12
C HIS A 109 4.67 3.92 16.69
N GLN A 110 4.14 2.78 16.23
CA GLN A 110 4.58 1.45 16.65
C GLN A 110 5.97 1.13 16.11
N GLU A 111 6.28 1.53 14.88
CA GLU A 111 7.62 1.42 14.28
C GLU A 111 8.67 2.18 15.10
N MET A 112 8.40 3.46 15.42
CA MET A 112 9.31 4.27 16.22
C MET A 112 9.46 3.74 17.65
N GLN A 113 8.37 3.24 18.24
CA GLN A 113 8.41 2.61 19.56
C GLN A 113 9.27 1.35 19.55
N ASP A 114 9.06 0.43 18.59
CA ASP A 114 9.86 -0.79 18.47
C ASP A 114 11.34 -0.48 18.28
N PHE A 115 11.66 0.52 17.45
CA PHE A 115 13.04 0.96 17.24
C PHE A 115 13.70 1.40 18.56
N MET A 116 13.02 2.24 19.35
CA MET A 116 13.56 2.74 20.60
C MET A 116 13.66 1.64 21.67
N GLU A 117 12.67 0.78 21.77
CA GLU A 117 12.66 -0.35 22.71
C GLU A 117 13.74 -1.38 22.36
N ALA A 118 13.92 -1.70 21.08
CA ALA A 118 14.96 -2.62 20.62
C ALA A 118 16.36 -2.19 21.08
N ILE A 119 16.65 -0.87 21.02
CA ILE A 119 17.92 -0.30 21.50
C ILE A 119 18.03 -0.42 23.02
N VAL A 120 16.99 -0.07 23.76
CA VAL A 120 17.02 -0.05 25.24
C VAL A 120 17.10 -1.46 25.82
N GLU A 121 16.42 -2.42 25.19
CA GLU A 121 16.31 -3.81 25.66
C GLU A 121 17.40 -4.72 25.10
N ASP A 122 18.26 -4.22 24.21
CA ASP A 122 19.30 -5.00 23.50
C ASP A 122 18.70 -6.24 22.79
N ARG A 123 17.60 -6.01 22.06
CA ARG A 123 16.90 -7.02 21.26
C ARG A 123 16.87 -6.61 19.80
N GLU A 124 16.68 -7.59 18.92
CA GLU A 124 16.40 -7.30 17.51
C GLU A 124 15.02 -6.60 17.37
N PRO A 125 14.89 -5.62 16.44
CA PRO A 125 13.61 -5.04 16.09
C PRO A 125 12.74 -6.08 15.34
N PHE A 126 11.42 -5.91 15.37
CA PHE A 126 10.51 -6.81 14.66
C PHE A 126 10.74 -6.81 13.15
N SER A 127 11.06 -5.63 12.59
CA SER A 127 11.39 -5.43 11.18
C SER A 127 12.88 -5.16 10.99
N GLY A 128 13.71 -6.16 11.29
CA GLY A 128 15.17 -6.07 11.24
C GLY A 128 15.80 -6.22 9.85
N TRP A 129 17.13 -6.24 9.84
CA TRP A 129 17.94 -6.26 8.60
C TRP A 129 17.69 -7.47 7.70
N LEU A 130 17.52 -8.67 8.28
CA LEU A 130 17.28 -9.88 7.50
C LEU A 130 15.96 -9.80 6.73
N LEU A 131 14.90 -9.29 7.37
CA LEU A 131 13.63 -9.08 6.68
C LEU A 131 13.77 -8.06 5.54
N ALA A 132 14.49 -6.96 5.77
CA ALA A 132 14.73 -5.97 4.73
C ALA A 132 15.49 -6.56 3.52
N ARG A 133 16.54 -7.36 3.77
CA ARG A 133 17.28 -8.09 2.73
C ARG A 133 16.34 -9.00 1.92
N ASP A 134 15.50 -9.77 2.61
CA ASP A 134 14.62 -10.75 1.98
C ASP A 134 13.55 -10.08 1.11
N VAL A 135 12.97 -8.97 1.59
CA VAL A 135 12.04 -8.14 0.82
C VAL A 135 12.69 -7.63 -0.47
N VAL A 136 13.91 -7.07 -0.38
CA VAL A 136 14.64 -6.59 -1.56
C VAL A 136 14.92 -7.71 -2.55
N ALA A 137 15.31 -8.89 -2.07
CA ALA A 137 15.58 -10.05 -2.92
C ALA A 137 14.30 -10.53 -3.64
N VAL A 138 13.16 -10.57 -2.96
CA VAL A 138 11.86 -10.91 -3.55
C VAL A 138 11.44 -9.86 -4.59
N THR A 139 11.56 -8.57 -4.28
CA THR A 139 11.25 -7.49 -5.23
C THR A 139 12.13 -7.57 -6.48
N TYR A 140 13.43 -7.79 -6.32
CA TYR A 140 14.35 -7.95 -7.45
C TYR A 140 14.00 -9.18 -8.29
N ALA A 141 13.71 -10.32 -7.65
CA ALA A 141 13.28 -11.53 -8.35
C ALA A 141 11.97 -11.33 -9.13
N ALA A 142 11.05 -10.49 -8.64
CA ALA A 142 9.84 -10.13 -9.37
C ALA A 142 10.15 -9.35 -10.67
N TYR A 143 11.10 -8.41 -10.65
CA TYR A 143 11.56 -7.74 -11.87
C TYR A 143 12.22 -8.71 -12.86
N VAL A 144 13.10 -9.60 -12.37
CA VAL A 144 13.71 -10.63 -13.24
C VAL A 144 12.64 -11.54 -13.83
N SER A 145 11.64 -11.93 -13.04
CA SER A 145 10.53 -12.74 -13.50
C SER A 145 9.70 -12.04 -14.59
N ALA A 146 9.45 -10.74 -14.44
CA ALA A 146 8.73 -9.92 -15.41
C ALA A 146 9.51 -9.80 -16.73
N GLU A 147 10.82 -9.58 -16.67
CA GLU A 147 11.69 -9.48 -17.85
C GLU A 147 11.81 -10.83 -18.59
N GLU A 148 12.03 -11.93 -17.85
CA GLU A 148 12.28 -13.24 -18.45
C GLU A 148 11.00 -14.02 -18.77
N GLY A 149 9.84 -13.58 -18.29
CA GLY A 149 8.54 -14.23 -18.52
C GLY A 149 8.42 -15.62 -17.88
N ARG A 150 9.14 -15.88 -16.79
CA ARG A 150 9.16 -17.18 -16.10
C ARG A 150 9.23 -17.04 -14.59
N ARG A 151 8.89 -18.12 -13.88
CA ARG A 151 9.13 -18.23 -12.43
C ARG A 151 10.63 -18.14 -12.12
N VAL A 152 10.94 -17.41 -11.05
CA VAL A 152 12.29 -17.24 -10.49
C VAL A 152 12.27 -17.71 -9.04
N GLU A 153 13.24 -18.54 -8.68
CA GLU A 153 13.48 -18.93 -7.28
C GLU A 153 14.32 -17.85 -6.60
N VAL A 154 13.93 -17.46 -5.38
CA VAL A 154 14.65 -16.46 -4.60
C VAL A 154 15.72 -17.18 -3.77
N ALA A 155 16.99 -16.77 -3.91
CA ALA A 155 18.09 -17.31 -3.11
C ALA A 155 18.26 -16.46 -1.85
N LEU A 156 17.73 -16.91 -0.71
CA LEU A 156 17.77 -16.23 0.60
C LEU A 156 18.76 -16.86 1.58
#